data_AF-A0A0C9ZS34-F1
#
_entry.id   AF-A0A0C9ZS34-F1
#
_cell.length_a   1.000
_cell.length_b   1.000
_cell.length_c   1.000
_cell.angle_alpha   90.00
_cell.angle_beta   90.00
_cell.angle_gamma   90.00
#
_symmetry.space_group_name_H-M   'P 1'
#
loop_
_entity.id
_entity.type
_entity.pdbx_description
1 polymer ?
#
loop_
_entity_poly.entity_id
_entity_poly.type
_entity_poly.pdbx_seq_one_letter_code
_entity_poly.pdbx_strand_id
1 'polypeptide(L)'
;MFPLQHGVTIDDLKCSEELWAMSNLNIYARDNDLPTRKSWRDLLSIHPQPLATPNSNLTRHDKFNSWMFLTDLCTHGPEYFHRSRSEIQEPEAVEQIPLVKTPIIATRAMDINNLTGGILDPTNAEHDTPEISQYVVLIHSDLGTGEQLQTAQLRRSIEATPWDHLQHVIYIPGLFHLKMACADAIWRCFIQPLAAREDETSLMRDITVLWPRETGTYCSKPGFRRMHQLVGSAGTCWRLDCWRVHVKSKNSSHSSPEEFAASEPSLDDLKVLADELAQRYIANYMLQRLRRQPTEERDLQYENSLFMNKLFLLYEELSYAINQGDIGRVETCIIAWIPILKATGKHKYATHMTNFLLNVHYIYPPGLQQAVKNGGKGSNHTVERIFLESLLVQAYCNAQTMIHKNFLLTHLTTKHSSPNMKKTFELLCNQLAKESPHSPSPGRNSQCTIADLTGKGRELMEKAVRGEIDEGDESTEAEEGRADLDDILVGLL
;
A
#
# COMPACT_ATOMS: atom_id res chain seq x y z
N MET A 1 -22.94 -13.45 13.74
CA MET A 1 -22.42 -13.78 12.39
C MET A 1 -22.43 -12.52 11.53
N PHE A 2 -21.33 -12.23 10.85
CA PHE A 2 -21.27 -11.14 9.88
C PHE A 2 -22.04 -11.53 8.62
N PRO A 3 -22.91 -10.69 8.04
CA PRO A 3 -23.55 -10.99 6.76
C PRO A 3 -22.50 -11.15 5.68
N LEU A 4 -22.59 -12.27 4.97
CA LEU A 4 -21.82 -12.57 3.78
C LEU A 4 -22.38 -11.72 2.62
N GLN A 5 -21.49 -11.18 1.78
CA GLN A 5 -21.83 -10.28 0.68
C GLN A 5 -21.19 -10.76 -0.62
N HIS A 6 -21.50 -10.10 -1.73
CA HIS A 6 -20.88 -10.37 -3.03
C HIS A 6 -21.03 -11.84 -3.49
N GLY A 7 -22.18 -12.44 -3.17
CA GLY A 7 -22.50 -13.83 -3.56
C GLY A 7 -21.88 -14.91 -2.68
N VAL A 8 -21.14 -14.55 -1.63
CA VAL A 8 -20.58 -15.50 -0.66
C VAL A 8 -21.70 -16.09 0.20
N THR A 9 -21.70 -17.41 0.32
CA THR A 9 -22.66 -18.22 1.08
C THR A 9 -21.99 -18.86 2.28
N ILE A 10 -22.78 -19.38 3.23
CA ILE A 10 -22.22 -20.05 4.42
C ILE A 10 -21.46 -21.33 4.03
N ASP A 11 -21.88 -21.98 2.94
CA ASP A 11 -21.23 -23.19 2.42
C ASP A 11 -19.83 -22.90 1.87
N ASP A 12 -19.58 -21.69 1.36
CA ASP A 12 -18.25 -21.26 0.94
C ASP A 12 -17.24 -21.20 2.10
N LEU A 13 -17.74 -21.07 3.33
CA LEU A 13 -16.91 -21.11 4.55
C LEU A 13 -16.80 -22.52 5.15
N LYS A 14 -17.53 -23.51 4.63
CA LYS A 14 -17.60 -24.88 5.16
C LYS A 14 -16.42 -25.75 4.70
N CYS A 15 -15.20 -25.30 4.99
CA CYS A 15 -13.96 -25.93 4.52
C CYS A 15 -12.91 -26.12 5.61
N SER A 16 -13.25 -25.99 6.90
CA SER A 16 -12.24 -26.08 7.96
C SER A 16 -11.54 -27.45 8.00
N GLU A 17 -12.28 -28.54 7.84
CA GLU A 17 -11.72 -29.90 7.82
C GLU A 17 -10.82 -30.14 6.61
N GLU A 18 -11.25 -29.69 5.43
CA GLU A 18 -10.49 -29.78 4.17
C GLU A 18 -9.14 -29.06 4.31
N LEU A 19 -9.15 -27.83 4.83
CA LEU A 19 -7.93 -27.06 5.06
C LEU A 19 -7.01 -27.70 6.10
N TRP A 20 -7.57 -28.30 7.16
CA TRP A 20 -6.77 -29.00 8.17
C TRP A 20 -6.13 -30.28 7.63
N ALA A 21 -6.82 -31.02 6.77
CA ALA A 21 -6.27 -32.21 6.12
C ALA A 21 -5.02 -31.88 5.27
N MET A 22 -4.99 -30.69 4.66
CA MET A 22 -3.87 -30.19 3.85
C MET A 22 -2.84 -29.35 4.63
N SER A 23 -3.06 -29.15 5.94
CA SER A 23 -2.24 -28.27 6.77
C SER A 23 -0.93 -28.95 7.20
N ASN A 24 0.17 -28.20 7.13
CA ASN A 24 1.44 -28.63 7.70
C ASN A 24 1.45 -28.68 9.24
N LEU A 25 0.43 -28.11 9.89
CA LEU A 25 0.22 -28.21 11.34
C LEU A 25 -0.46 -29.52 11.74
N ASN A 26 -1.09 -30.21 10.80
CA ASN A 26 -1.74 -31.48 11.09
C ASN A 26 -0.70 -32.60 11.20
N ILE A 27 -0.40 -33.03 12.43
CA ILE A 27 0.57 -34.09 12.73
C ILE A 27 0.20 -35.46 12.14
N TYR A 28 -1.04 -35.62 11.69
CA TYR A 28 -1.54 -36.84 11.06
C TYR A 28 -1.62 -36.75 9.53
N ALA A 29 -1.32 -35.58 8.93
CA ALA A 29 -1.29 -35.43 7.48
C ALA A 29 -0.16 -36.28 6.88
N ARG A 30 -0.46 -37.01 5.81
CA ARG A 30 0.57 -37.73 5.07
C ARG A 30 1.22 -36.76 4.08
N ASP A 31 2.48 -36.98 3.75
CA ASP A 31 3.19 -36.14 2.78
C ASP A 31 2.47 -36.01 1.42
N ASN A 32 1.76 -37.07 1.00
CA ASN A 32 0.97 -37.07 -0.24
C ASN A 32 -0.33 -36.23 -0.16
N ASP A 33 -0.81 -35.94 1.05
CA ASP A 33 -2.00 -35.12 1.29
C ASP A 33 -1.64 -33.62 1.36
N LEU A 34 -0.34 -33.28 1.47
CA LEU A 34 0.13 -31.90 1.51
C LEU A 34 0.18 -31.27 0.10
N PRO A 35 -0.23 -30.00 -0.03
CA PRO A 35 -0.21 -29.30 -1.30
C PRO A 35 1.23 -29.14 -1.80
N THR A 36 1.40 -29.16 -3.13
CA THR A 36 2.70 -28.93 -3.73
C THR A 36 3.25 -27.58 -3.29
N ARG A 37 4.47 -27.57 -2.74
CA ARG A 37 5.08 -26.33 -2.23
C ARG A 37 5.22 -25.31 -3.36
N LYS A 38 4.45 -24.23 -3.24
CA LYS A 38 4.55 -23.05 -4.10
C LYS A 38 5.53 -22.05 -3.52
N SER A 39 6.09 -21.23 -4.40
CA SER A 39 7.06 -20.19 -4.10
C SER A 39 6.55 -18.83 -4.56
N TRP A 40 7.25 -17.77 -4.17
CA TRP A 40 6.93 -16.42 -4.63
C TRP A 40 6.95 -16.29 -6.17
N ARG A 41 7.68 -17.14 -6.89
CA ARG A 41 7.69 -17.16 -8.37
C ARG A 41 6.33 -17.54 -8.94
N ASP A 42 5.62 -18.46 -8.30
CA ASP A 42 4.28 -18.87 -8.71
C ASP A 42 3.28 -17.70 -8.59
N LEU A 43 3.55 -16.70 -7.76
CA LEU A 43 2.71 -15.49 -7.69
C LEU A 43 2.82 -14.62 -8.96
N LEU A 44 3.91 -14.72 -9.72
CA LEU A 44 4.09 -13.93 -10.94
C LEU A 44 3.10 -14.32 -12.06
N SER A 45 2.45 -15.48 -11.96
CA SER A 45 1.49 -15.97 -12.95
C SER A 45 0.02 -15.72 -12.60
N ILE A 46 -0.32 -15.26 -11.39
CA ILE A 46 -1.73 -15.18 -10.95
C ILE A 46 -2.51 -14.03 -11.61
N HIS A 47 -1.80 -13.03 -12.15
CA HIS A 47 -2.37 -11.90 -12.89
C HIS A 47 -1.62 -11.69 -14.21
N PRO A 48 -1.80 -12.55 -15.23
CA PRO A 48 -1.08 -12.42 -16.49
C PRO A 48 -1.33 -11.04 -17.11
N GLN A 49 -0.28 -10.48 -17.71
CA GLN A 49 -0.42 -9.23 -18.46
C GLN A 49 -1.30 -9.49 -19.69
N PRO A 50 -2.23 -8.57 -20.02
CA PRO A 50 -2.95 -8.65 -21.28
C PRO A 50 -1.97 -8.69 -22.46
N LEU A 51 -2.32 -9.42 -23.52
CA LEU A 51 -1.52 -9.42 -24.75
C LEU A 51 -1.35 -7.97 -25.24
N ALA A 52 -0.12 -7.60 -25.59
CA ALA A 52 0.17 -6.29 -26.16
C ALA A 52 -0.76 -6.04 -27.36
N THR A 53 -1.45 -4.90 -27.36
CA THR A 53 -2.22 -4.50 -28.52
C THR A 53 -1.25 -3.98 -29.59
N PRO A 54 -1.59 -4.04 -30.88
CA PRO A 54 -0.72 -3.52 -31.95
C PRO A 54 -0.29 -2.06 -31.74
N ASN A 55 -1.06 -1.31 -30.95
CA ASN A 55 -0.89 0.12 -30.73
C ASN A 55 -0.29 0.48 -29.36
N SER A 56 -0.05 -0.48 -28.45
CA SER A 56 0.53 -0.18 -27.13
C SER A 56 1.25 -1.38 -26.52
N ASN A 57 2.52 -1.16 -26.15
CA ASN A 57 3.36 -2.11 -25.40
C ASN A 57 3.31 -1.85 -23.89
N LEU A 58 2.36 -1.06 -23.40
CA LEU A 58 2.26 -0.71 -21.98
C LEU A 58 1.76 -1.90 -21.15
N THR A 59 2.43 -2.16 -20.04
CA THR A 59 1.91 -3.05 -19.02
C THR A 59 0.73 -2.41 -18.30
N ARG A 60 -0.01 -3.19 -17.52
CA ARG A 60 -1.07 -2.66 -16.67
C ARG A 60 -0.60 -1.55 -15.72
N HIS A 61 0.58 -1.72 -15.11
CA HIS A 61 1.18 -0.70 -14.26
C HIS A 61 1.53 0.55 -15.07
N ASP A 62 2.05 0.40 -16.28
CA ASP A 62 2.37 1.56 -17.13
C ASP A 62 1.10 2.32 -17.56
N LYS A 63 0.00 1.62 -17.84
CA LYS A 63 -1.30 2.25 -18.10
C LYS A 63 -1.79 3.08 -16.90
N PHE A 64 -1.65 2.55 -15.68
CA PHE A 64 -1.97 3.30 -14.47
C PHE A 64 -1.06 4.52 -14.30
N ASN A 65 0.24 4.35 -14.53
CA ASN A 65 1.21 5.42 -14.43
C ASN A 65 0.93 6.54 -15.44
N SER A 66 0.61 6.18 -16.69
CA SER A 66 0.18 7.12 -17.73
C SER A 66 -1.07 7.89 -17.30
N TRP A 67 -2.08 7.17 -16.79
CA TRP A 67 -3.28 7.79 -16.23
C TRP A 67 -2.97 8.76 -15.08
N MET A 68 -2.04 8.41 -14.18
CA MET A 68 -1.64 9.29 -13.07
C MET A 68 -0.91 10.54 -13.56
N PHE A 69 0.02 10.40 -14.52
CA PHE A 69 0.68 11.55 -15.17
C PHE A 69 -0.33 12.51 -15.80
N LEU A 70 -1.32 11.97 -16.52
CA LEU A 70 -2.36 12.75 -17.18
C LEU A 70 -3.28 13.45 -16.17
N THR A 71 -3.69 12.72 -15.12
CA THR A 71 -4.57 13.23 -14.06
C THR A 71 -3.92 14.36 -13.29
N ASP A 72 -2.63 14.24 -12.96
CA ASP A 72 -1.89 15.31 -12.27
C ASP A 72 -1.71 16.54 -13.13
N LEU A 73 -1.39 16.39 -14.42
CA LEU A 73 -1.31 17.54 -15.34
C LEU A 73 -2.66 18.27 -15.41
N CYS A 74 -3.76 17.52 -15.55
CA CYS A 74 -5.09 18.10 -15.68
C CYS A 74 -5.68 18.59 -14.34
N THR A 75 -5.07 18.27 -13.20
CA THR A 75 -5.54 18.71 -11.87
C THR A 75 -4.68 19.83 -11.29
N HIS A 76 -3.39 19.81 -11.57
CA HIS A 76 -2.39 20.66 -10.92
C HIS A 76 -1.51 21.44 -11.90
N GLY A 77 -1.57 21.14 -13.20
CA GLY A 77 -0.85 21.87 -14.24
C GLY A 77 -1.50 23.22 -14.60
N PRO A 78 -1.09 23.82 -15.73
CA PRO A 78 -1.73 25.02 -16.26
C PRO A 78 -3.25 24.90 -16.42
N GLU A 79 -3.96 26.00 -16.19
CA GLU A 79 -5.43 26.06 -16.17
C GLU A 79 -6.09 25.52 -17.45
N TYR A 80 -5.42 25.65 -18.58
CA TYR A 80 -5.83 25.07 -19.85
C TYR A 80 -6.16 23.58 -19.77
N PHE A 81 -5.35 22.79 -19.04
CA PHE A 81 -5.52 21.34 -18.96
C PHE A 81 -6.69 20.92 -18.06
N HIS A 82 -7.17 21.81 -17.17
CA HIS A 82 -8.27 21.50 -16.26
C HIS A 82 -9.58 21.14 -16.99
N ARG A 83 -9.76 21.65 -18.22
CA ARG A 83 -10.93 21.34 -19.06
C ARG A 83 -11.05 19.85 -19.37
N SER A 84 -9.92 19.15 -19.48
CA SER A 84 -9.88 17.74 -19.83
C SER A 84 -10.13 16.82 -18.63
N ARG A 85 -10.16 17.35 -17.41
CA ARG A 85 -10.25 16.55 -16.17
C ARG A 85 -11.50 15.65 -16.13
N SER A 86 -12.65 16.14 -16.61
CA SER A 86 -13.89 15.36 -16.65
C SER A 86 -13.93 14.32 -17.78
N GLU A 87 -13.00 14.40 -18.73
CA GLU A 87 -12.93 13.50 -19.89
C GLU A 87 -11.93 12.35 -19.68
N ILE A 88 -11.10 12.43 -18.64
CA ILE A 88 -10.17 11.35 -18.26
C ILE A 88 -11.00 10.18 -17.72
N GLN A 89 -10.90 9.04 -18.40
CA GLN A 89 -11.51 7.81 -17.93
C GLN A 89 -10.67 7.21 -16.80
N GLU A 90 -11.34 6.58 -15.84
CA GLU A 90 -10.69 5.78 -14.81
C GLU A 90 -9.89 4.63 -15.45
N PRO A 91 -8.78 4.20 -14.82
CA PRO A 91 -7.98 3.10 -15.31
C PRO A 91 -8.78 1.79 -15.35
N GLU A 92 -8.47 0.95 -16.34
CA GLU A 92 -9.07 -0.38 -16.53
C GLU A 92 -8.97 -1.24 -15.27
N ALA A 93 -10.11 -1.63 -14.67
CA ALA A 93 -10.09 -2.50 -13.49
C ALA A 93 -9.57 -3.91 -13.81
N VAL A 94 -8.89 -4.55 -12.85
CA VAL A 94 -8.43 -5.94 -13.00
C VAL A 94 -9.50 -6.91 -12.53
N GLU A 95 -9.93 -6.74 -11.28
CA GLU A 95 -10.97 -7.53 -10.64
C GLU A 95 -11.60 -6.62 -9.60
N GLN A 96 -12.70 -5.95 -9.95
CA GLN A 96 -13.36 -4.99 -9.08
C GLN A 96 -14.49 -5.64 -8.29
N ILE A 97 -14.45 -5.46 -6.97
CA ILE A 97 -15.56 -5.81 -6.07
C ILE A 97 -16.46 -4.59 -5.87
N PRO A 98 -17.79 -4.78 -5.76
CA PRO A 98 -18.70 -3.67 -5.49
C PRO A 98 -18.36 -2.97 -4.17
N LEU A 99 -18.21 -1.64 -4.20
CA LEU A 99 -18.00 -0.87 -2.98
C LEU A 99 -19.28 -0.83 -2.15
N VAL A 100 -19.22 -1.48 -0.99
CA VAL A 100 -20.33 -1.51 -0.03
C VAL A 100 -19.87 -0.98 1.30
N LYS A 101 -20.67 -0.08 1.90
CA LYS A 101 -20.42 0.37 3.25
C LYS A 101 -20.59 -0.82 4.19
N THR A 102 -19.50 -1.28 4.79
CA THR A 102 -19.50 -2.36 5.79
C THR A 102 -20.42 -1.98 6.96
N PRO A 103 -21.50 -2.73 7.25
CA PRO A 103 -22.31 -2.47 8.44
C PRO A 103 -21.57 -2.94 9.70
N ILE A 104 -21.41 -2.09 10.70
CA ILE A 104 -20.56 -2.42 11.85
C ILE A 104 -21.45 -2.83 13.01
N ILE A 105 -21.04 -3.90 13.68
CA ILE A 105 -21.74 -4.43 14.83
C ILE A 105 -20.74 -4.32 15.98
N ALA A 106 -20.97 -3.36 16.87
CA ALA A 106 -20.17 -3.27 18.08
C ALA A 106 -20.33 -4.58 18.85
N THR A 107 -19.22 -5.24 19.16
CA THR A 107 -19.23 -6.33 20.15
C THR A 107 -19.73 -5.73 21.46
N ARG A 108 -20.74 -6.36 22.07
CA ARG A 108 -21.17 -5.97 23.42
C ARG A 108 -19.96 -6.05 24.33
N ALA A 109 -19.77 -5.05 25.20
CA ALA A 109 -18.77 -5.13 26.25
C ALA A 109 -19.02 -6.43 27.02
N MET A 110 -18.14 -7.41 26.83
CA MET A 110 -18.18 -8.62 27.63
C MET A 110 -17.56 -8.25 28.97
N ASP A 111 -18.30 -8.47 30.05
CA ASP A 111 -17.82 -8.28 31.41
C ASP A 111 -16.86 -9.43 31.76
N ILE A 112 -15.69 -9.41 31.12
CA ILE A 112 -14.63 -10.40 31.33
C ILE A 112 -13.60 -9.71 32.22
N ASN A 113 -13.63 -10.03 33.51
CA ASN A 113 -12.51 -9.76 34.39
C ASN A 113 -11.28 -10.50 33.83
N ASN A 114 -10.18 -9.78 33.60
CA ASN A 114 -8.91 -10.26 33.04
C ASN A 114 -8.16 -11.31 33.90
N LEU A 115 -8.84 -12.08 34.75
CA LEU A 115 -8.24 -13.10 35.62
C LEU A 115 -8.88 -14.50 35.55
N THR A 116 -9.80 -14.74 34.62
CA THR A 116 -10.25 -16.11 34.32
C THR A 116 -10.55 -16.23 32.84
N GLY A 117 -9.68 -16.96 32.12
CA GLY A 117 -9.95 -17.40 30.76
C GLY A 117 -11.26 -18.19 30.75
N GLY A 118 -12.31 -17.58 30.22
CA GLY A 118 -13.61 -18.20 30.04
C GLY A 118 -13.55 -19.23 28.93
N ILE A 119 -13.09 -20.44 29.24
CA ILE A 119 -13.62 -21.63 28.60
C ILE A 119 -15.06 -21.72 29.07
N LEU A 120 -16.01 -21.32 28.22
CA LEU A 120 -17.40 -21.71 28.40
C LEU A 120 -17.43 -23.23 28.27
N ASP A 121 -17.75 -23.90 29.37
CA ASP A 121 -18.06 -25.32 29.41
C ASP A 121 -19.26 -25.57 28.47
N PRO A 122 -19.10 -26.34 27.37
CA PRO A 122 -20.14 -26.51 26.36
C PRO A 122 -21.30 -27.40 26.84
N THR A 123 -21.26 -27.90 28.08
CA THR A 123 -22.27 -28.80 28.64
C THR A 123 -23.63 -28.16 28.92
N ASN A 124 -23.77 -26.83 28.80
CA ASN A 124 -25.03 -26.11 29.07
C ASN A 124 -25.67 -25.42 27.85
N ALA A 125 -25.28 -25.75 26.62
CA ALA A 125 -25.99 -25.28 25.43
C ALA A 125 -27.06 -26.31 25.01
N GLU A 126 -28.32 -25.91 25.12
CA GLU A 126 -29.46 -26.65 24.55
C GLU A 126 -29.22 -26.95 23.06
N HIS A 127 -29.56 -28.19 22.67
CA HIS A 127 -29.39 -28.76 21.34
C HIS A 127 -30.07 -27.94 20.23
N ASP A 128 -29.33 -27.02 19.61
CA ASP A 128 -29.47 -26.61 18.19
C ASP A 128 -28.35 -25.63 17.76
N THR A 129 -27.19 -25.67 18.42
CA THR A 129 -26.01 -24.91 17.98
C THR A 129 -25.38 -25.62 16.77
N PRO A 130 -25.30 -24.97 15.58
CA PRO A 130 -24.65 -25.57 14.42
C PRO A 130 -23.20 -25.90 14.76
N GLU A 131 -22.70 -27.03 14.26
CA GLU A 131 -21.33 -27.47 14.46
C GLU A 131 -20.35 -26.49 13.78
N ILE A 132 -19.86 -25.49 14.53
CA ILE A 132 -19.01 -24.40 14.04
C ILE A 132 -17.66 -24.93 13.53
N SER A 133 -17.19 -26.08 14.03
CA SER A 133 -15.93 -26.70 13.62
C SER A 133 -15.83 -27.01 12.13
N GLN A 134 -16.96 -27.12 11.41
CA GLN A 134 -16.97 -27.33 9.97
C GLN A 134 -16.66 -26.04 9.17
N TYR A 135 -16.86 -24.88 9.79
CA TYR A 135 -16.76 -23.57 9.13
C TYR A 135 -15.49 -22.82 9.51
N VAL A 136 -15.01 -21.97 8.61
CA VAL A 136 -13.95 -21.03 8.91
C VAL A 136 -14.47 -19.64 9.29
N VAL A 137 -13.70 -18.96 10.13
CA VAL A 137 -13.92 -17.59 10.58
C VAL A 137 -12.76 -16.73 10.09
N LEU A 138 -13.07 -15.76 9.23
CA LEU A 138 -12.10 -14.79 8.72
C LEU A 138 -11.83 -13.71 9.77
N ILE A 139 -10.57 -13.48 10.11
CA ILE A 139 -10.14 -12.42 11.03
C ILE A 139 -9.22 -11.46 10.29
N HIS A 140 -9.72 -10.27 9.99
CA HIS A 140 -8.94 -9.17 9.45
C HIS A 140 -8.25 -8.42 10.60
N SER A 141 -6.92 -8.36 10.61
CA SER A 141 -6.20 -7.62 11.65
C SER A 141 -4.80 -7.19 11.22
N ASP A 142 -4.09 -6.51 12.11
CA ASP A 142 -2.67 -6.19 11.98
C ASP A 142 -1.78 -7.43 11.97
N LEU A 143 -0.49 -7.22 11.67
CA LEU A 143 0.51 -8.28 11.57
C LEU A 143 0.73 -8.97 12.92
N GLY A 144 0.83 -8.21 14.01
CA GLY A 144 1.04 -8.74 15.36
C GLY A 144 -0.06 -9.72 15.79
N THR A 145 -1.32 -9.43 15.48
CA THR A 145 -2.44 -10.36 15.70
C THR A 145 -2.28 -11.64 14.89
N GLY A 146 -1.86 -11.52 13.62
CA GLY A 146 -1.58 -12.66 12.76
C GLY A 146 -0.49 -13.58 13.31
N GLU A 147 0.62 -13.01 13.81
CA GLU A 147 1.71 -13.77 14.43
C GLU A 147 1.25 -14.50 15.71
N GLN A 148 0.44 -13.83 16.53
CA GLN A 148 -0.13 -14.43 17.74
C GLN A 148 -1.06 -15.59 17.40
N LEU A 149 -1.93 -15.43 16.39
CA LEU A 149 -2.83 -16.49 15.95
C LEU A 149 -2.04 -17.70 15.42
N GLN A 150 -1.06 -17.47 14.54
CA GLN A 150 -0.23 -18.54 13.99
C GLN A 150 0.54 -19.28 15.10
N THR A 151 1.08 -18.55 16.08
CA THR A 151 1.74 -19.15 17.24
C THR A 151 0.77 -19.99 18.07
N ALA A 152 -0.46 -19.51 18.28
CA ALA A 152 -1.48 -20.24 18.99
C ALA A 152 -1.86 -21.54 18.25
N GLN A 153 -2.11 -21.47 16.93
CA GLN A 153 -2.41 -22.63 16.09
C GLN A 153 -1.26 -23.65 16.10
N LEU A 154 -0.01 -23.19 15.99
CA LEU A 154 1.15 -24.07 16.05
C LEU A 154 1.22 -24.82 17.39
N ARG A 155 1.08 -24.11 18.51
CA ARG A 155 1.16 -24.72 19.86
C ARG A 155 0.00 -25.66 20.15
N ARG A 156 -1.18 -25.35 19.61
CA ARG A 156 -2.40 -26.14 19.84
C ARG A 156 -2.63 -27.20 18.78
N SER A 157 -1.73 -27.38 17.81
CA SER A 157 -1.87 -28.38 16.74
C SER A 157 -2.01 -29.83 17.23
N ILE A 158 -1.55 -30.12 18.46
CA ILE A 158 -1.59 -31.44 19.10
C ILE A 158 -2.87 -31.72 19.89
N GLU A 159 -3.76 -30.74 20.02
CA GLU A 159 -4.97 -30.90 20.83
C GLU A 159 -5.92 -31.95 20.23
N ALA A 160 -6.99 -32.31 20.93
CA ALA A 160 -7.88 -33.38 20.46
C ALA A 160 -8.95 -32.90 19.48
N THR A 161 -9.32 -31.62 19.51
CA THR A 161 -10.50 -31.10 18.81
C THR A 161 -10.17 -29.99 17.81
N PRO A 162 -10.91 -29.88 16.68
CA PRO A 162 -10.78 -28.77 15.74
C PRO A 162 -10.95 -27.38 16.38
N TRP A 163 -11.77 -27.29 17.42
CA TRP A 163 -11.96 -26.05 18.16
C TRP A 163 -10.67 -25.65 18.89
N ASP A 164 -10.05 -26.62 19.56
CA ASP A 164 -8.82 -26.38 20.32
C ASP A 164 -7.62 -26.15 19.42
N HIS A 165 -7.56 -26.76 18.23
CA HIS A 165 -6.56 -26.44 17.21
C HIS A 165 -6.61 -24.99 16.73
N LEU A 166 -7.75 -24.31 16.92
CA LEU A 166 -8.07 -23.05 16.25
C LEU A 166 -7.98 -23.18 14.71
N GLN A 167 -8.16 -24.38 14.15
CA GLN A 167 -8.06 -24.61 12.70
C GLN A 167 -9.17 -23.89 11.92
N HIS A 168 -10.26 -23.54 12.59
CA HIS A 168 -11.36 -22.77 12.01
C HIS A 168 -11.02 -21.29 11.82
N VAL A 169 -9.89 -20.79 12.35
CA VAL A 169 -9.56 -19.37 12.27
C VAL A 169 -8.62 -19.09 11.11
N ILE A 170 -9.03 -18.22 10.18
CA ILE A 170 -8.23 -17.79 9.04
C ILE A 170 -7.87 -16.32 9.19
N TYR A 171 -6.57 -16.05 9.34
CA TYR A 171 -6.06 -14.68 9.40
C TYR A 171 -5.99 -14.05 8.01
N ILE A 172 -6.58 -12.87 7.87
CA ILE A 172 -6.52 -12.03 6.68
C ILE A 172 -5.75 -10.74 7.01
N PRO A 173 -4.67 -10.41 6.27
CA PRO A 173 -3.92 -9.20 6.55
C PRO A 173 -4.74 -7.92 6.31
N GLY A 174 -4.67 -6.98 7.25
CA GLY A 174 -5.26 -5.66 7.08
C GLY A 174 -4.53 -4.84 6.01
N LEU A 175 -5.20 -4.54 4.89
CA LEU A 175 -4.62 -3.77 3.77
C LEU A 175 -4.15 -2.36 4.16
N PHE A 176 -4.77 -1.76 5.18
CA PHE A 176 -4.29 -0.50 5.75
C PHE A 176 -2.88 -0.63 6.33
N HIS A 177 -2.59 -1.72 7.06
CA HIS A 177 -1.26 -1.97 7.62
C HIS A 177 -0.22 -2.27 6.54
N LEU A 178 -0.63 -2.93 5.45
CA LEU A 178 0.22 -3.05 4.27
C LEU A 178 0.56 -1.67 3.68
N LYS A 179 -0.43 -0.79 3.50
CA LYS A 179 -0.21 0.60 3.03
C LYS A 179 0.74 1.35 3.98
N MET A 180 0.62 1.16 5.30
CA MET A 180 1.58 1.70 6.28
C MET A 180 3.00 1.15 6.09
N ALA A 181 3.14 -0.16 5.90
CA ALA A 181 4.44 -0.80 5.69
C ALA A 181 5.11 -0.33 4.39
N CYS A 182 4.35 -0.12 3.31
CA CYS A 182 4.84 0.45 2.06
C CYS A 182 5.32 1.89 2.24
N ALA A 183 4.59 2.72 2.98
CA ALA A 183 5.02 4.09 3.30
C ALA A 183 6.31 4.12 4.12
N ASP A 184 6.46 3.22 5.10
CA ASP A 184 7.70 3.07 5.87
C ASP A 184 8.86 2.57 4.97
N ALA A 185 8.60 1.67 4.02
CA ALA A 185 9.62 1.22 3.06
C ALA A 185 10.15 2.37 2.19
N ILE A 186 9.28 3.29 1.76
CA ILE A 186 9.69 4.53 1.07
C ILE A 186 10.55 5.39 1.98
N TRP A 187 10.13 5.61 3.23
CA TRP A 187 10.93 6.38 4.20
C TRP A 187 12.33 5.77 4.43
N ARG A 188 12.41 4.45 4.61
CA ARG A 188 13.68 3.69 4.74
C ARG A 188 14.58 3.82 3.52
N CYS A 189 14.00 4.01 2.33
CA CYS A 189 14.73 4.11 1.08
C CYS A 189 15.29 5.52 0.84
N PHE A 190 14.47 6.56 1.02
CA PHE A 190 14.79 7.91 0.54
C PHE A 190 15.13 8.91 1.65
N ILE A 191 14.84 8.59 2.92
CA ILE A 191 14.97 9.55 4.03
C ILE A 191 15.83 8.99 5.15
N GLN A 192 15.62 7.74 5.56
CA GLN A 192 16.34 7.14 6.69
C GLN A 192 17.88 7.21 6.53
N PRO A 193 18.48 6.84 5.37
CA PRO A 193 19.93 6.87 5.21
C PRO A 193 20.43 8.31 5.25
N LEU A 194 21.47 8.60 6.05
CA LEU A 194 22.01 9.97 6.17
C LEU A 194 22.44 10.55 4.82
N ALA A 195 23.14 9.76 4.01
CA ALA A 195 23.57 10.16 2.67
C ALA A 195 22.40 10.53 1.74
N ALA A 196 21.21 9.94 1.93
CA ALA A 196 20.03 10.25 1.13
C ALA A 196 19.43 11.63 1.46
N ARG A 197 19.90 12.29 2.53
CA ARG A 197 19.40 13.60 2.99
C ARG A 197 20.23 14.77 2.45
N GLU A 198 21.38 14.49 1.87
CA GLU A 198 22.40 15.48 1.54
C GLU A 198 22.37 15.92 0.06
N ASP A 199 21.64 15.20 -0.80
CA ASP A 199 21.50 15.53 -2.22
C ASP A 199 20.45 16.65 -2.44
N GLU A 200 20.77 17.61 -3.33
CA GLU A 200 19.84 18.69 -3.74
C GLU A 200 18.61 18.16 -4.49
N THR A 201 18.67 16.94 -5.01
CA THR A 201 17.56 16.24 -5.66
C THR A 201 16.93 15.16 -4.77
N SER A 202 17.23 15.17 -3.46
CA SER A 202 16.65 14.23 -2.50
C SER A 202 15.21 14.57 -2.11
N LEU A 203 14.48 13.55 -1.66
CA LEU A 203 13.15 13.74 -1.06
C LEU A 203 13.20 14.61 0.21
N MET A 204 14.31 14.59 0.94
CA MET A 204 14.52 15.50 2.07
C MET A 204 14.57 16.95 1.64
N ARG A 205 15.15 17.24 0.47
CA ARG A 205 15.15 18.59 -0.09
C ARG A 205 13.73 19.05 -0.40
N ASP A 206 12.89 18.18 -0.95
CA ASP A 206 11.47 18.48 -1.19
C ASP A 206 10.73 18.78 0.11
N ILE A 207 10.99 18.00 1.17
CA ILE A 207 10.42 18.25 2.50
C ILE A 207 10.80 19.65 3.01
N THR A 208 12.01 20.16 2.72
CA THR A 208 12.38 21.52 3.13
C THR A 208 11.53 22.61 2.46
N VAL A 209 10.92 22.31 1.31
CA VAL A 209 9.99 23.21 0.60
C VAL A 209 8.56 22.99 1.06
N LEU A 210 8.11 21.72 1.08
CA LEU A 210 6.74 21.36 1.40
C LEU A 210 6.40 21.62 2.88
N TRP A 211 7.31 21.25 3.78
CA TRP A 211 7.13 21.34 5.24
C TRP A 211 8.44 21.75 5.96
N PRO A 212 8.91 23.00 5.78
CA PRO A 212 10.19 23.47 6.34
C PRO A 212 10.32 23.32 7.86
N ARG A 213 9.20 23.27 8.59
CA ARG A 213 9.15 23.16 10.05
C ARG A 213 9.12 21.73 10.57
N GLU A 214 8.98 20.73 9.70
CA GLU A 214 8.82 19.31 10.09
C GLU A 214 10.01 18.44 9.67
N THR A 215 11.08 19.02 9.11
CA THR A 215 12.27 18.28 8.64
C THR A 215 12.84 17.33 9.70
N GLY A 216 12.92 17.77 10.96
CA GLY A 216 13.36 16.93 12.08
C GLY A 216 12.47 15.71 12.34
N THR A 217 11.16 15.83 12.12
CA THR A 217 10.19 14.73 12.25
C THR A 217 10.33 13.71 11.12
N TYR A 218 10.58 14.17 9.90
CA TYR A 218 10.86 13.28 8.77
C TYR A 218 12.21 12.56 8.91
N CYS A 219 13.21 13.21 9.49
CA CYS A 219 14.52 12.60 9.77
C CYS A 219 14.49 11.43 10.77
N SER A 220 13.46 11.35 11.63
CA SER A 220 13.36 10.35 12.70
C SER A 220 12.40 9.21 12.33
N LYS A 221 11.09 9.39 12.48
CA LYS A 221 10.06 8.42 12.09
C LYS A 221 8.73 9.19 11.93
N PRO A 222 8.42 9.70 10.73
CA PRO A 222 7.34 10.67 10.53
C PRO A 222 5.92 10.13 10.75
N GLY A 223 5.76 8.81 10.83
CA GLY A 223 4.46 8.15 10.90
C GLY A 223 3.79 8.05 9.53
N PHE A 224 2.68 7.31 9.48
CA PHE A 224 2.01 6.97 8.24
C PHE A 224 1.44 8.20 7.53
N ARG A 225 0.64 9.00 8.23
CA ARG A 225 -0.04 10.17 7.64
C ARG A 225 0.90 11.11 6.90
N ARG A 226 2.03 11.45 7.52
CA ARG A 226 3.03 12.36 6.93
C ARG A 226 3.65 11.75 5.67
N MET A 227 4.02 10.48 5.71
CA MET A 227 4.56 9.79 4.53
C MET A 227 3.53 9.68 3.41
N HIS A 228 2.27 9.37 3.74
CA HIS A 228 1.18 9.32 2.76
C HIS A 228 1.01 10.67 2.04
N GLN A 229 0.96 11.77 2.81
CA GLN A 229 0.84 13.12 2.27
C GLN A 229 2.08 13.56 1.47
N LEU A 230 3.27 13.20 1.93
CA LEU A 230 4.53 13.47 1.25
C LEU A 230 4.59 12.77 -0.10
N VAL A 231 4.26 11.47 -0.16
CA VAL A 231 4.30 10.70 -1.41
C VAL A 231 3.36 11.32 -2.45
N GLY A 232 2.13 11.67 -2.08
CA GLY A 232 1.20 12.34 -3.00
C GLY A 232 1.69 13.73 -3.43
N SER A 233 2.06 14.58 -2.46
CA SER A 233 2.45 15.98 -2.74
C SER A 233 3.74 16.11 -3.55
N ALA A 234 4.78 15.37 -3.15
CA ALA A 234 6.03 15.34 -3.88
C ALA A 234 5.83 14.62 -5.22
N GLY A 235 5.14 13.47 -5.24
CA GLY A 235 4.85 12.73 -6.46
C GLY A 235 4.19 13.57 -7.54
N THR A 236 3.18 14.37 -7.21
CA THR A 236 2.57 15.32 -8.15
C THR A 236 3.60 16.29 -8.73
N CYS A 237 4.41 16.94 -7.89
CA CYS A 237 5.40 17.92 -8.36
C CYS A 237 6.48 17.27 -9.25
N TRP A 238 6.94 16.07 -8.89
CA TRP A 238 7.91 15.30 -9.67
C TRP A 238 7.37 14.93 -11.04
N ARG A 239 6.09 14.52 -11.12
CA ARG A 239 5.44 14.20 -12.39
C ARG A 239 5.20 15.45 -13.25
N LEU A 240 4.87 16.59 -12.66
CA LEU A 240 4.80 17.87 -13.39
C LEU A 240 6.16 18.30 -13.94
N ASP A 241 7.26 18.06 -13.23
CA ASP A 241 8.61 18.31 -13.77
C ASP A 241 8.96 17.35 -14.92
N CYS A 242 8.55 16.08 -14.84
CA CYS A 242 8.68 15.15 -15.96
C CYS A 242 7.97 15.66 -17.22
N TRP A 243 6.73 16.17 -17.07
CA TRP A 243 6.00 16.82 -18.17
C TRP A 243 6.78 17.98 -18.78
N ARG A 244 7.29 18.90 -17.94
CA ARG A 244 8.10 20.05 -18.38
C ARG A 244 9.31 19.59 -19.20
N VAL A 245 10.08 18.62 -18.69
CA VAL A 245 11.28 18.13 -19.37
C VAL A 245 10.93 17.39 -20.66
N HIS A 246 9.92 16.52 -20.64
CA HIS A 246 9.57 15.68 -21.78
C HIS A 246 9.03 16.51 -22.94
N VAL A 247 8.12 17.44 -22.67
CA VAL A 247 7.55 18.32 -23.70
C VAL A 247 8.61 19.22 -24.32
N LYS A 248 9.51 19.79 -23.51
CA LYS A 248 10.68 20.53 -24.01
C LYS A 248 11.56 19.67 -24.91
N SER A 249 11.71 18.38 -24.61
CA SER A 249 12.48 17.45 -25.44
C SER A 249 11.81 17.13 -26.79
N LYS A 250 10.49 17.28 -26.88
CA LYS A 250 9.71 17.10 -28.11
C LYS A 250 9.68 18.35 -28.98
N ASN A 251 9.57 19.51 -28.34
CA ASN A 251 9.64 20.80 -29.00
C ASN A 251 10.36 21.81 -28.10
N SER A 252 11.51 22.30 -28.55
CA SER A 252 12.32 23.26 -27.80
C SER A 252 11.62 24.60 -27.54
N SER A 253 10.55 24.93 -28.28
CA SER A 253 9.74 26.12 -28.02
C SER A 253 8.75 25.97 -26.86
N HIS A 254 8.62 24.76 -26.29
CA HIS A 254 7.82 24.50 -25.11
C HIS A 254 8.74 24.38 -23.89
N SER A 255 9.39 25.48 -23.54
CA SER A 255 10.34 25.54 -22.43
C SER A 255 9.67 25.51 -21.05
N SER A 256 8.36 25.79 -20.99
CA SER A 256 7.52 25.65 -19.81
C SER A 256 6.18 24.95 -20.09
N PRO A 257 5.48 24.41 -19.06
CA PRO A 257 4.14 23.86 -19.21
C PRO A 257 3.11 24.88 -19.76
N GLU A 258 3.27 26.17 -19.45
CA GLU A 258 2.39 27.25 -19.95
C GLU A 258 2.56 27.47 -21.45
N GLU A 259 3.79 27.41 -21.96
CA GLU A 259 4.07 27.49 -23.40
C GLU A 259 3.49 26.29 -24.15
N PHE A 260 3.55 25.10 -23.54
CA PHE A 260 2.89 23.92 -24.09
C PHE A 260 1.37 24.06 -24.08
N ALA A 261 0.79 24.54 -22.98
CA ALA A 261 -0.64 24.82 -22.89
C ALA A 261 -1.10 25.81 -23.97
N ALA A 262 -0.28 26.83 -24.27
CA ALA A 262 -0.57 27.82 -25.31
C ALA A 262 -0.53 27.25 -26.75
N SER A 263 0.12 26.10 -26.97
CA SER A 263 0.06 25.36 -28.24
C SER A 263 -1.25 24.61 -28.45
N GLU A 264 -2.12 24.63 -27.44
CA GLU A 264 -3.43 24.03 -27.42
C GLU A 264 -3.50 22.52 -27.76
N PRO A 265 -2.74 21.65 -27.06
CA PRO A 265 -2.76 20.21 -27.34
C PRO A 265 -4.13 19.59 -27.05
N SER A 266 -4.51 18.61 -27.88
CA SER A 266 -5.71 17.82 -27.68
C SER A 266 -5.53 16.80 -26.54
N LEU A 267 -6.64 16.28 -26.00
CA LEU A 267 -6.58 15.22 -24.99
C LEU A 267 -5.86 13.95 -25.52
N ASP A 268 -6.00 13.65 -26.81
CA ASP A 268 -5.32 12.50 -27.40
C ASP A 268 -3.81 12.72 -27.50
N ASP A 269 -3.35 13.94 -27.79
CA ASP A 269 -1.93 14.30 -27.72
C ASP A 269 -1.38 14.12 -26.29
N LEU A 270 -2.17 14.52 -25.28
CA LEU A 270 -1.79 14.35 -23.88
C LEU A 270 -1.70 12.86 -23.48
N LYS A 271 -2.62 12.01 -23.94
CA LYS A 271 -2.56 10.56 -23.69
C LYS A 271 -1.29 9.94 -24.29
N VAL A 272 -0.97 10.29 -25.53
CA VAL A 272 0.26 9.80 -26.19
C VAL A 272 1.50 10.23 -25.41
N LEU A 273 1.58 11.49 -24.97
CA LEU A 273 2.71 11.96 -24.17
C LEU A 273 2.76 11.33 -22.78
N ALA A 274 1.63 11.06 -22.14
CA ALA A 274 1.55 10.37 -20.85
C ALA A 274 2.05 8.92 -20.93
N ASP A 275 1.73 8.21 -22.02
CA ASP A 275 2.24 6.86 -22.30
C ASP A 275 3.77 6.85 -22.45
N GLU A 276 4.32 7.82 -23.17
CA GLU A 276 5.76 8.00 -23.30
C GLU A 276 6.43 8.35 -21.96
N LEU A 277 5.79 9.19 -21.15
CA LEU A 277 6.26 9.58 -19.82
C LEU A 277 6.37 8.35 -18.90
N ALA A 278 5.34 7.51 -18.88
CA ALA A 278 5.31 6.27 -18.08
C ALA A 278 6.46 5.31 -18.46
N GLN A 279 6.83 5.25 -19.73
CA GLN A 279 7.95 4.40 -20.19
C GLN A 279 9.33 5.01 -19.92
N ARG A 280 9.44 6.34 -19.94
CA ARG A 280 10.74 7.04 -19.91
C ARG A 280 11.17 7.51 -18.53
N TYR A 281 10.23 7.93 -17.69
CA TYR A 281 10.50 8.59 -16.40
C TYR A 281 10.23 7.72 -15.18
N ILE A 282 10.00 6.42 -15.40
CA ILE A 282 9.79 5.42 -14.33
C ILE A 282 10.82 4.32 -14.49
N ALA A 283 11.43 3.91 -13.38
CA ALA A 283 12.40 2.83 -13.37
C ALA A 283 11.76 1.50 -13.83
N ASN A 284 12.21 1.01 -14.97
CA ASN A 284 11.84 -0.28 -15.55
C ASN A 284 13.11 -1.11 -15.82
N TYR A 285 13.01 -2.14 -16.68
CA TYR A 285 14.15 -2.98 -17.05
C TYR A 285 15.33 -2.20 -17.67
N MET A 286 15.10 -0.99 -18.20
CA MET A 286 16.15 -0.13 -18.72
C MET A 286 17.06 0.43 -17.63
N LEU A 287 16.63 0.52 -16.37
CA LEU A 287 17.49 0.99 -15.27
C LEU A 287 18.74 0.11 -15.13
N GLN A 288 18.60 -1.21 -15.32
CA GLN A 288 19.75 -2.11 -15.32
C GLN A 288 20.73 -1.82 -16.46
N ARG A 289 20.24 -1.34 -17.61
CA ARG A 289 21.09 -0.94 -18.73
C ARG A 289 21.85 0.35 -18.40
N LEU A 290 21.18 1.34 -17.81
CA LEU A 290 21.82 2.57 -17.33
C LEU A 290 22.93 2.24 -16.30
N ARG A 291 22.64 1.35 -15.36
CA ARG A 291 23.60 0.94 -14.31
C ARG A 291 24.82 0.16 -14.81
N ARG A 292 24.77 -0.37 -16.03
CA ARG A 292 25.91 -1.05 -16.67
C ARG A 292 26.83 -0.11 -17.42
N GLN A 293 26.45 1.16 -17.57
CA GLN A 293 27.31 2.17 -18.19
C GLN A 293 28.53 2.44 -17.29
N PRO A 294 29.67 2.88 -17.85
CA PRO A 294 30.82 3.35 -17.09
C PRO A 294 30.42 4.42 -16.08
N THR A 295 31.09 4.46 -14.93
CA THR A 295 30.77 5.39 -13.82
C THR A 295 30.75 6.85 -14.29
N GLU A 296 31.62 7.22 -15.23
CA GLU A 296 31.74 8.55 -15.80
C GLU A 296 30.57 8.94 -16.70
N GLU A 297 29.82 7.96 -17.22
CA GLU A 297 28.64 8.16 -18.08
C GLU A 297 27.34 8.09 -17.30
N ARG A 298 27.35 7.48 -16.11
CA ARG A 298 26.15 7.31 -15.29
C ARG A 298 25.68 8.64 -14.68
N ASP A 299 24.37 8.83 -14.70
CA ASP A 299 23.70 9.94 -14.01
C ASP A 299 22.94 9.37 -12.81
N LEU A 300 23.57 9.39 -11.64
CA LEU A 300 23.02 8.79 -10.43
C LEU A 300 21.77 9.53 -9.92
N GLN A 301 21.69 10.85 -10.12
CA GLN A 301 20.51 11.61 -9.72
C GLN A 301 19.32 11.31 -10.63
N TYR A 302 19.56 11.16 -11.95
CA TYR A 302 18.51 10.71 -12.87
C TYR A 302 18.09 9.26 -12.57
N GLU A 303 19.01 8.35 -12.28
CA GLU A 303 18.63 6.99 -11.86
C GLU A 303 17.78 6.99 -10.58
N ASN A 304 18.15 7.81 -9.59
CA ASN A 304 17.39 7.97 -8.36
C ASN A 304 16.00 8.54 -8.62
N SER A 305 15.87 9.48 -9.58
CA SER A 305 14.57 10.08 -9.93
C SER A 305 13.60 9.09 -10.55
N LEU A 306 14.10 8.26 -11.49
CA LEU A 306 13.32 7.16 -12.06
C LEU A 306 12.84 6.18 -10.98
N PHE A 307 13.68 5.90 -9.99
CA PHE A 307 13.35 4.98 -8.91
C PHE A 307 12.35 5.57 -7.91
N MET A 308 12.46 6.88 -7.63
CA MET A 308 11.49 7.60 -6.80
C MET A 308 10.10 7.60 -7.42
N ASN A 309 10.00 7.95 -8.71
CA ASN A 309 8.74 7.89 -9.45
C ASN A 309 8.12 6.49 -9.41
N LYS A 310 8.93 5.44 -9.58
CA LYS A 310 8.46 4.05 -9.48
C LYS A 310 7.82 3.73 -8.13
N LEU A 311 8.46 4.09 -7.03
CA LEU A 311 7.96 3.76 -5.69
C LEU A 311 6.76 4.63 -5.28
N PHE A 312 6.73 5.90 -5.66
CA PHE A 312 5.57 6.77 -5.43
C PHE A 312 4.35 6.26 -6.19
N LEU A 313 4.50 6.01 -7.49
CA LEU A 313 3.38 5.52 -8.30
C LEU A 313 2.90 4.13 -7.87
N LEU A 314 3.80 3.22 -7.49
CA LEU A 314 3.39 1.91 -6.98
C LEU A 314 2.64 2.02 -5.63
N TYR A 315 2.98 3.01 -4.79
CA TYR A 315 2.26 3.29 -3.56
C TYR A 315 0.87 3.90 -3.85
N GLU A 316 0.81 4.87 -4.74
CA GLU A 316 -0.44 5.51 -5.16
C GLU A 316 -1.37 4.52 -5.87
N GLU A 317 -0.84 3.60 -6.68
CA GLU A 317 -1.61 2.52 -7.31
C GLU A 317 -2.21 1.58 -6.27
N LEU A 318 -1.42 1.16 -5.26
CA LEU A 318 -1.94 0.35 -4.15
C LEU A 318 -3.06 1.10 -3.41
N SER A 319 -2.86 2.38 -3.10
CA SER A 319 -3.86 3.20 -2.42
C SER A 319 -5.13 3.35 -3.24
N TYR A 320 -5.01 3.63 -4.54
CA TYR A 320 -6.12 3.73 -5.47
C TYR A 320 -6.89 2.41 -5.54
N ALA A 321 -6.19 1.28 -5.73
CA ALA A 321 -6.80 -0.03 -5.86
C ALA A 321 -7.60 -0.43 -4.61
N ILE A 322 -7.05 -0.17 -3.42
CA ILE A 322 -7.75 -0.40 -2.15
C ILE A 322 -9.03 0.44 -2.08
N ASN A 323 -8.95 1.73 -2.42
CA ASN A 323 -10.07 2.66 -2.33
C ASN A 323 -11.18 2.35 -3.35
N GLN A 324 -10.82 1.82 -4.53
CA GLN A 324 -11.76 1.44 -5.59
C GLN A 324 -12.29 0.01 -5.49
N GLY A 325 -11.79 -0.79 -4.55
CA GLY A 325 -12.13 -2.21 -4.45
C GLY A 325 -11.64 -3.02 -5.66
N ASP A 326 -10.57 -2.59 -6.34
CA ASP A 326 -9.96 -3.38 -7.43
C ASP A 326 -9.01 -4.41 -6.82
N ILE A 327 -9.56 -5.50 -6.27
CA ILE A 327 -8.79 -6.53 -5.56
C ILE A 327 -7.72 -7.16 -6.45
N GLY A 328 -8.00 -7.33 -7.74
CA GLY A 328 -7.02 -7.85 -8.70
C GLY A 328 -5.82 -6.90 -8.81
N ARG A 329 -6.06 -5.58 -8.86
CA ARG A 329 -4.98 -4.59 -8.86
C ARG A 329 -4.25 -4.54 -7.51
N VAL A 330 -4.96 -4.66 -6.39
CA VAL A 330 -4.34 -4.77 -5.05
C VAL A 330 -3.34 -5.93 -5.04
N GLU A 331 -3.73 -7.11 -5.50
CA GLU A 331 -2.85 -8.28 -5.57
C GLU A 331 -1.64 -8.05 -6.49
N THR A 332 -1.83 -7.39 -7.64
CA THR A 332 -0.71 -7.04 -8.54
C THR A 332 0.30 -6.10 -7.86
N CYS A 333 -0.19 -5.11 -7.10
CA CYS A 333 0.66 -4.22 -6.32
C CYS A 333 1.39 -4.97 -5.20
N ILE A 334 0.72 -5.88 -4.49
CA ILE A 334 1.33 -6.72 -3.45
C ILE A 334 2.51 -7.51 -4.03
N ILE A 335 2.34 -8.14 -5.20
CA ILE A 335 3.41 -8.90 -5.88
C ILE A 335 4.63 -8.01 -6.14
N ALA A 336 4.42 -6.76 -6.57
CA ALA A 336 5.51 -5.82 -6.78
C ALA A 336 6.15 -5.34 -5.47
N TRP A 337 5.37 -5.17 -4.41
CA TRP A 337 5.83 -4.73 -3.09
C TRP A 337 6.57 -5.79 -2.30
N ILE A 338 6.23 -7.08 -2.41
CA ILE A 338 6.88 -8.18 -1.66
C ILE A 338 8.42 -8.11 -1.71
N PRO A 339 9.09 -8.06 -2.88
CA PRO A 339 10.54 -7.97 -2.92
C PRO A 339 11.05 -6.63 -2.35
N ILE A 340 10.33 -5.53 -2.56
CA ILE A 340 10.72 -4.21 -2.02
C ILE A 340 10.71 -4.25 -0.49
N LEU A 341 9.62 -4.75 0.11
CA LEU A 341 9.49 -4.95 1.55
C LEU A 341 10.60 -5.84 2.09
N LYS A 342 10.92 -6.94 1.40
CA LYS A 342 12.06 -7.80 1.78
C LYS A 342 13.37 -7.02 1.74
N ALA A 343 13.63 -6.21 0.71
CA ALA A 343 14.88 -5.46 0.56
C ALA A 343 15.07 -4.30 1.55
N THR A 344 13.97 -3.74 2.08
CA THR A 344 13.97 -2.62 3.04
C THR A 344 13.90 -3.07 4.51
N GLY A 345 14.04 -4.37 4.78
CA GLY A 345 13.96 -4.91 6.14
C GLY A 345 12.54 -4.94 6.71
N LYS A 346 11.51 -5.07 5.86
CA LYS A 346 10.12 -5.38 6.23
C LYS A 346 9.84 -6.86 5.97
N HIS A 347 10.70 -7.72 6.50
CA HIS A 347 10.73 -9.14 6.16
C HIS A 347 9.45 -9.86 6.56
N LYS A 348 8.86 -9.53 7.71
CA LYS A 348 7.59 -10.12 8.15
C LYS A 348 6.45 -9.79 7.18
N TYR A 349 6.29 -8.52 6.81
CA TYR A 349 5.27 -8.12 5.82
C TYR A 349 5.49 -8.83 4.48
N ALA A 350 6.74 -8.93 3.99
CA ALA A 350 7.04 -9.66 2.76
C ALA A 350 6.61 -11.14 2.85
N THR A 351 6.94 -11.82 3.94
CA THR A 351 6.56 -13.22 4.20
C THR A 351 5.05 -13.39 4.31
N HIS A 352 4.37 -12.55 5.12
CA HIS A 352 2.93 -12.65 5.32
C HIS A 352 2.14 -12.35 4.06
N MET A 353 2.54 -11.35 3.26
CA MET A 353 1.91 -11.08 1.97
C MET A 353 2.13 -12.21 0.97
N THR A 354 3.32 -12.81 0.95
CA THR A 354 3.62 -13.97 0.11
C THR A 354 2.72 -15.15 0.48
N ASN A 355 2.66 -15.49 1.77
CA ASN A 355 1.84 -16.59 2.27
C ASN A 355 0.35 -16.33 2.05
N PHE A 356 -0.11 -15.09 2.26
CA PHE A 356 -1.49 -14.70 1.99
C PHE A 356 -1.87 -14.97 0.54
N LEU A 357 -1.11 -14.46 -0.43
CA LEU A 357 -1.41 -14.67 -1.85
C LEU A 357 -1.28 -16.15 -2.25
N LEU A 358 -0.28 -16.87 -1.71
CA LEU A 358 -0.14 -18.29 -1.99
C LEU A 358 -1.34 -19.09 -1.48
N ASN A 359 -1.82 -18.78 -0.28
CA ASN A 359 -3.00 -19.42 0.28
C ASN A 359 -4.25 -19.13 -0.54
N VAL A 360 -4.50 -17.86 -0.88
CA VAL A 360 -5.67 -17.44 -1.66
C VAL A 360 -5.71 -18.09 -3.04
N HIS A 361 -4.57 -18.26 -3.70
CA HIS A 361 -4.52 -18.73 -5.09
C HIS A 361 -4.21 -20.22 -5.28
N TYR A 362 -3.61 -20.88 -4.29
CA TYR A 362 -3.17 -22.27 -4.42
C TYR A 362 -3.65 -23.22 -3.33
N ILE A 363 -4.24 -22.73 -2.25
CA ILE A 363 -4.63 -23.55 -1.09
C ILE A 363 -6.14 -23.48 -0.82
N TYR A 364 -6.72 -22.28 -0.85
CA TYR A 364 -8.13 -22.10 -0.51
C TYR A 364 -9.04 -22.64 -1.61
N PRO A 365 -10.12 -23.37 -1.24
CA PRO A 365 -11.13 -23.77 -2.21
C PRO A 365 -11.81 -22.54 -2.80
N PRO A 366 -12.41 -22.62 -4.01
CA PRO A 366 -12.96 -21.47 -4.72
C PRO A 366 -13.92 -20.59 -3.90
N GLY A 367 -14.78 -21.22 -3.09
CA GLY A 367 -15.70 -20.50 -2.20
C GLY A 367 -14.97 -19.64 -1.17
N LEU A 368 -13.98 -20.20 -0.48
CA LEU A 368 -13.17 -19.47 0.49
C LEU A 368 -12.30 -18.41 -0.18
N GLN A 369 -11.70 -18.71 -1.34
CA GLN A 369 -10.95 -17.74 -2.13
C GLN A 369 -11.81 -16.50 -2.42
N GLN A 370 -13.05 -16.72 -2.89
CA GLN A 370 -14.01 -15.64 -3.15
C GLN A 370 -14.37 -14.89 -1.86
N ALA A 371 -14.59 -15.59 -0.75
CA ALA A 371 -14.91 -14.99 0.53
C ALA A 371 -13.78 -14.09 1.07
N VAL A 372 -12.53 -14.50 0.89
CA VAL A 372 -11.35 -13.73 1.30
C VAL A 372 -11.14 -12.52 0.40
N LYS A 373 -11.22 -12.68 -0.92
CA LYS A 373 -11.03 -11.59 -1.90
C LYS A 373 -12.10 -10.50 -1.78
N ASN A 374 -13.35 -10.91 -1.57
CA ASN A 374 -14.46 -9.97 -1.49
C ASN A 374 -14.60 -9.31 -0.12
N GLY A 375 -13.84 -9.79 0.87
CA GLY A 375 -13.97 -9.37 2.26
C GLY A 375 -15.29 -9.82 2.87
N GLY A 376 -15.20 -10.63 3.93
CA GLY A 376 -16.19 -10.52 5.01
C GLY A 376 -16.08 -9.12 5.64
N LYS A 377 -17.18 -8.58 6.18
CA LYS A 377 -17.20 -7.26 6.85
C LYS A 377 -15.95 -6.98 7.70
N GLY A 378 -15.34 -5.80 7.55
CA GLY A 378 -14.39 -5.28 8.54
C GLY A 378 -13.76 -3.92 8.19
N SER A 379 -14.38 -2.84 8.65
CA SER A 379 -13.75 -1.51 8.85
C SER A 379 -14.40 -0.82 10.05
N ASN A 380 -13.64 -0.01 10.80
CA ASN A 380 -13.96 0.46 12.16
C ASN A 380 -14.78 1.77 12.22
N HIS A 381 -16.12 1.74 12.13
CA HIS A 381 -17.00 2.91 12.40
C HIS A 381 -18.48 2.59 12.74
N THR A 382 -18.83 2.20 13.97
CA THR A 382 -20.26 2.24 14.40
C THR A 382 -20.65 3.63 14.91
N VAL A 383 -21.83 4.09 14.50
CA VAL A 383 -22.52 5.26 15.09
C VAL A 383 -22.75 5.07 16.60
N GLU A 384 -22.94 3.85 17.11
CA GLU A 384 -23.04 3.62 18.57
C GLU A 384 -21.72 3.76 19.34
N ARG A 385 -20.56 3.53 18.72
CA ARG A 385 -19.26 3.86 19.33
C ARG A 385 -19.02 5.37 19.28
N ILE A 386 -19.46 6.02 18.19
CA ILE A 386 -19.57 7.49 18.15
C ILE A 386 -20.50 8.00 19.25
N PHE A 387 -21.54 7.27 19.68
CA PHE A 387 -22.37 7.66 20.84
C PHE A 387 -21.68 7.44 22.21
N LEU A 388 -20.91 6.36 22.37
CA LEU A 388 -20.19 6.08 23.63
C LEU A 388 -18.96 6.99 23.78
N GLU A 389 -18.19 7.15 22.71
CA GLU A 389 -17.11 8.12 22.61
C GLU A 389 -17.66 9.54 22.50
N SER A 390 -18.91 9.78 22.06
CA SER A 390 -19.57 11.09 22.10
C SER A 390 -19.71 11.62 23.52
N LEU A 391 -19.82 10.78 24.56
CA LEU A 391 -19.82 11.32 25.92
C LEU A 391 -18.43 11.80 26.35
N LEU A 392 -17.37 11.13 25.91
CA LEU A 392 -15.97 11.52 26.14
C LEU A 392 -15.52 12.65 25.20
N VAL A 393 -15.99 12.67 23.96
CA VAL A 393 -15.83 13.72 22.96
C VAL A 393 -16.70 14.90 23.32
N GLN A 394 -17.88 14.74 23.93
CA GLN A 394 -18.66 15.85 24.48
C GLN A 394 -17.98 16.40 25.74
N ALA A 395 -17.39 15.56 26.59
CA ALA A 395 -16.56 16.03 27.70
C ALA A 395 -15.30 16.76 27.19
N TYR A 396 -14.66 16.24 26.15
CA TYR A 396 -13.50 16.84 25.49
C TYR A 396 -13.86 18.12 24.72
N CYS A 397 -15.00 18.14 24.03
CA CYS A 397 -15.57 19.30 23.33
C CYS A 397 -16.09 20.32 24.33
N ASN A 398 -16.61 19.92 25.50
CA ASN A 398 -16.98 20.84 26.57
C ASN A 398 -15.72 21.44 27.19
N ALA A 399 -14.68 20.65 27.44
CA ALA A 399 -13.38 21.14 27.89
C ALA A 399 -12.73 22.06 26.85
N GLN A 400 -12.75 21.71 25.56
CA GLN A 400 -12.31 22.56 24.46
C GLN A 400 -13.19 23.79 24.29
N THR A 401 -14.51 23.71 24.47
CA THR A 401 -15.44 24.85 24.41
C THR A 401 -15.19 25.79 25.59
N MET A 402 -14.86 25.25 26.76
CA MET A 402 -14.50 26.02 27.94
C MET A 402 -13.15 26.71 27.73
N ILE A 403 -12.15 26.01 27.18
CA ILE A 403 -10.88 26.59 26.74
C ILE A 403 -11.14 27.65 25.65
N HIS A 404 -11.88 27.35 24.60
CA HIS A 404 -12.19 28.29 23.50
C HIS A 404 -12.95 29.53 23.97
N LYS A 405 -13.91 29.41 24.90
CA LYS A 405 -14.62 30.56 25.49
C LYS A 405 -13.74 31.37 26.43
N ASN A 406 -12.93 30.71 27.26
CA ASN A 406 -12.02 31.39 28.19
C ASN A 406 -10.81 32.03 27.49
N PHE A 407 -10.41 31.51 26.33
CA PHE A 407 -9.28 31.99 25.52
C PHE A 407 -9.71 32.69 24.21
N LEU A 408 -10.99 32.98 24.01
CA LEU A 408 -11.56 33.70 22.85
C LEU A 408 -11.19 33.12 21.46
N LEU A 409 -11.12 31.79 21.34
CA LEU A 409 -10.84 31.08 20.09
C LEU A 409 -12.14 30.93 19.25
N THR A 410 -12.71 32.03 18.79
CA THR A 410 -14.08 32.09 18.24
C THR A 410 -14.26 31.57 16.81
N HIS A 411 -13.20 31.15 16.10
CA HIS A 411 -13.33 30.67 14.71
C HIS A 411 -12.31 29.59 14.33
N LEU A 412 -12.69 28.30 14.37
CA LEU A 412 -12.15 27.26 13.48
C LEU A 412 -13.18 26.15 13.24
N THR A 413 -13.39 25.81 11.96
CA THR A 413 -14.24 24.71 11.49
C THR A 413 -13.44 23.40 11.48
N THR A 414 -14.01 22.27 11.91
CA THR A 414 -13.37 20.94 11.78
C THR A 414 -13.35 20.42 10.34
N LYS A 415 -14.17 21.02 9.46
CA LYS A 415 -13.99 20.91 8.00
C LYS A 415 -12.91 21.89 7.57
N HIS A 416 -11.65 21.51 7.73
CA HIS A 416 -10.61 22.18 6.97
C HIS A 416 -10.82 21.82 5.50
N SER A 417 -11.03 22.82 4.64
CA SER A 417 -10.75 22.62 3.22
C SER A 417 -9.32 22.13 3.11
N SER A 418 -9.07 21.17 2.21
CA SER A 418 -7.71 20.70 1.97
C SER A 418 -6.81 21.91 1.75
N PRO A 419 -5.61 21.95 2.35
CA PRO A 419 -4.70 23.08 2.18
C PRO A 419 -4.55 23.40 0.70
N ASN A 420 -4.68 24.67 0.32
CA ASN A 420 -4.38 25.07 -1.05
C ASN A 420 -2.86 24.98 -1.25
N MET A 421 -2.40 23.86 -1.79
CA MET A 421 -0.99 23.56 -2.00
C MET A 421 -0.41 24.22 -3.25
N LYS A 422 -1.19 24.99 -4.04
CA LYS A 422 -0.75 25.54 -5.34
C LYS A 422 0.59 26.29 -5.25
N LYS A 423 0.70 27.25 -4.32
CA LYS A 423 1.94 28.02 -4.12
C LYS A 423 3.11 27.14 -3.69
N THR A 424 2.85 26.16 -2.84
CA THR A 424 3.87 25.22 -2.36
C THR A 424 4.36 24.31 -3.49
N PHE A 425 3.45 23.84 -4.35
CA PHE A 425 3.78 23.05 -5.53
C PHE A 425 4.55 23.88 -6.57
N GLU A 426 4.17 25.14 -6.80
CA GLU A 426 4.93 26.06 -7.65
C GLU A 426 6.38 26.22 -7.15
N LEU A 427 6.57 26.39 -5.83
CA LEU A 427 7.91 26.48 -5.23
C LEU A 427 8.72 25.20 -5.45
N LEU A 428 8.12 24.03 -5.23
CA LEU A 428 8.80 22.76 -5.43
C LEU A 428 9.11 22.50 -6.91
N CYS A 429 8.17 22.77 -7.82
CA CYS A 429 8.38 22.65 -9.26
C CYS A 429 9.49 23.58 -9.75
N ASN A 430 9.59 24.81 -9.23
CA ASN A 430 10.69 25.72 -9.54
C ASN A 430 12.05 25.19 -9.07
N GLN A 431 12.09 24.57 -7.88
CA GLN A 431 13.30 23.91 -7.40
C GLN A 431 13.69 22.72 -8.28
N LEU A 432 12.75 21.83 -8.60
CA LEU A 432 12.97 20.71 -9.51
C LEU A 432 13.43 21.22 -10.90
N ALA A 433 12.86 22.32 -11.37
CA ALA A 433 13.25 22.93 -12.63
C ALA A 433 14.71 23.40 -12.64
N LYS A 434 15.18 23.95 -11.51
CA LYS A 434 16.54 24.41 -11.31
C LYS A 434 17.53 23.25 -11.20
N GLU A 435 17.24 22.24 -10.38
CA GLU A 435 18.15 21.12 -10.13
C GLU A 435 18.08 20.03 -11.24
N SER A 436 17.03 20.05 -12.05
CA SER A 436 16.81 19.21 -13.24
C SER A 436 17.01 17.70 -13.02
N PRO A 437 16.41 17.07 -12.00
CA PRO A 437 16.59 15.65 -11.70
C PRO A 437 16.07 14.72 -12.81
N HIS A 438 15.15 15.20 -13.65
CA HIS A 438 14.58 14.44 -14.76
C HIS A 438 15.25 14.72 -16.11
N SER A 439 16.23 15.62 -16.19
CA SER A 439 17.03 15.81 -17.40
C SER A 439 18.29 14.94 -17.32
N PRO A 440 18.54 14.03 -18.26
CA PRO A 440 19.78 13.24 -18.27
C PRO A 440 21.02 14.13 -18.42
N SER A 441 21.99 13.96 -17.55
CA SER A 441 23.27 14.65 -17.53
C SER A 441 24.40 13.65 -17.24
N PRO A 442 25.16 13.20 -18.26
CA PRO A 442 26.23 12.23 -18.08
C PRO A 442 27.21 12.61 -16.98
N GLY A 443 27.57 11.65 -16.12
CA GLY A 443 28.53 11.82 -15.04
C GLY A 443 28.03 12.58 -13.81
N ARG A 444 26.74 12.93 -13.74
CA ARG A 444 26.16 13.57 -12.56
C ARG A 444 26.11 12.58 -11.39
N ASN A 445 26.81 12.93 -10.32
CA ASN A 445 26.95 12.10 -9.13
C ASN A 445 25.85 12.40 -8.07
N SER A 446 25.69 11.51 -7.10
CA SER A 446 24.75 11.62 -5.97
C SER A 446 25.46 11.12 -4.70
N GLN A 447 25.19 11.75 -3.55
CA GLN A 447 25.68 11.31 -2.25
C GLN A 447 25.12 9.92 -1.87
N CYS A 448 23.89 9.63 -2.32
CA CYS A 448 23.28 8.31 -2.16
C CYS A 448 22.95 7.65 -3.51
N THR A 449 23.35 6.39 -3.68
CA THR A 449 22.82 5.56 -4.77
C THR A 449 21.70 4.68 -4.23
N ILE A 450 20.51 4.80 -4.80
CA ILE A 450 19.36 4.02 -4.36
C ILE A 450 19.44 2.61 -4.95
N ALA A 451 19.42 1.58 -4.10
CA ALA A 451 19.53 0.19 -4.57
C ALA A 451 18.32 -0.22 -5.43
N ASP A 452 18.52 -1.17 -6.36
CA ASP A 452 17.39 -1.84 -7.04
C ASP A 452 16.71 -2.77 -6.02
N LEU A 453 15.76 -2.23 -5.26
CA LEU A 453 15.07 -2.96 -4.19
C LEU A 453 14.29 -4.17 -4.73
N THR A 454 13.77 -4.09 -5.96
CA THR A 454 13.09 -5.23 -6.58
C THR A 454 14.10 -6.36 -6.84
N GLY A 455 15.26 -6.05 -7.43
CA GLY A 455 16.32 -7.01 -7.67
C GLY A 455 16.90 -7.62 -6.38
N LYS A 456 17.30 -6.76 -5.44
CA LYS A 456 17.83 -7.16 -4.13
C LYS A 456 16.83 -8.03 -3.36
N GLY A 457 15.57 -7.62 -3.34
CA GLY A 457 14.49 -8.36 -2.68
C GLY A 457 14.31 -9.76 -3.24
N ARG A 458 14.27 -9.88 -4.57
CA ARG A 458 14.19 -11.19 -5.24
C ARG A 458 15.40 -12.06 -4.90
N GLU A 459 16.61 -11.51 -4.91
CA GLU A 459 17.81 -12.26 -4.52
C GLU A 459 17.69 -12.81 -3.09
N LEU A 460 17.26 -11.98 -2.13
CA LEU A 460 17.04 -12.41 -0.74
C LEU A 460 15.96 -13.50 -0.63
N MET A 461 14.89 -13.39 -1.39
CA MET A 461 13.84 -14.42 -1.44
C MET A 461 14.36 -15.73 -2.05
N GLU A 462 15.23 -15.66 -3.06
CA GLU A 462 15.86 -16.85 -3.65
C GLU A 462 16.80 -17.56 -2.70
N LYS A 463 17.60 -16.82 -1.92
CA LYS A 463 18.46 -17.38 -0.87
C LYS A 463 17.63 -18.11 0.19
N ALA A 464 16.52 -17.50 0.62
CA ALA A 464 15.60 -18.11 1.58
C ALA A 464 14.97 -19.42 1.06
N VAL A 465 14.65 -19.51 -0.24
CA VAL A 465 14.13 -20.76 -0.85
C VAL A 465 15.18 -21.88 -0.83
N ARG A 466 16.48 -21.55 -0.97
CA ARG A 466 17.58 -22.52 -0.90
C ARG A 466 17.99 -22.90 0.54
N GLY A 467 17.38 -22.30 1.56
CA GLY A 467 17.73 -22.55 2.96
C GLY A 467 19.05 -21.90 3.39
N GLU A 468 19.54 -20.92 2.63
CA GLU A 468 20.69 -20.12 3.02
C GLU A 468 20.25 -19.15 4.14
N ILE A 469 20.87 -19.26 5.32
CA ILE A 469 20.61 -18.38 6.46
C ILE A 469 21.24 -17.02 6.18
N ASP A 470 20.45 -15.96 6.32
CA ASP A 470 20.93 -14.59 6.21
C ASP A 470 21.68 -14.24 7.52
N GLU A 471 23.01 -14.27 7.51
CA GLU A 471 23.86 -14.02 8.70
C GLU A 471 23.86 -12.54 9.17
N GLY A 472 22.97 -11.69 8.64
CA GLY A 472 23.08 -10.23 8.75
C GLY A 472 21.97 -9.48 9.51
N ASP A 473 20.97 -10.14 10.10
CA ASP A 473 19.74 -9.42 10.48
C ASP A 473 19.34 -9.58 11.96
N GLU A 474 20.03 -8.84 12.85
CA GLU A 474 19.47 -8.45 14.15
C GLU A 474 18.50 -7.28 13.95
N SER A 475 17.32 -7.54 13.38
CA SER A 475 16.27 -6.52 13.28
C SER A 475 15.61 -6.32 14.64
N THR A 476 15.85 -5.18 15.28
CA THR A 476 15.07 -4.67 16.42
C THR A 476 13.71 -4.17 15.91
N GLU A 477 12.81 -5.09 15.55
CA GLU A 477 11.40 -4.78 15.20
C GLU A 477 10.50 -4.65 16.46
N ALA A 478 11.06 -4.20 17.58
CA ALA A 478 10.33 -3.95 18.82
C ALA A 478 9.83 -2.50 18.85
N GLU A 479 8.90 -2.15 17.95
CA GLU A 479 7.92 -1.04 18.09
C GLU A 479 7.18 -0.85 16.75
N GLU A 480 6.27 -1.78 16.46
CA GLU A 480 5.20 -1.51 15.51
C GLU A 480 4.24 -0.51 16.14
N GLY A 481 4.26 0.72 15.63
CA GLY A 481 3.45 1.82 16.15
C GLY A 481 1.97 1.51 16.03
N ARG A 482 1.22 1.66 17.13
CA ARG A 482 -0.24 1.71 17.08
C ARG A 482 -0.66 2.79 16.08
N ALA A 483 -1.53 2.44 15.14
CA ALA A 483 -2.15 3.42 14.27
C ALA A 483 -2.97 4.40 15.12
N ASP A 484 -2.69 5.70 15.00
CA ASP A 484 -3.53 6.73 15.61
C ASP A 484 -4.85 6.85 14.81
N LEU A 485 -5.91 7.37 15.41
CA LEU A 485 -7.20 7.60 14.77
C LEU A 485 -7.04 8.49 13.52
N ASP A 486 -6.13 9.46 13.59
CA ASP A 486 -5.77 10.34 12.48
C ASP A 486 -5.08 9.58 11.32
N ASP A 487 -4.30 8.53 11.60
CA ASP A 487 -3.69 7.69 10.57
C ASP A 487 -4.76 6.85 9.84
N ILE A 488 -5.75 6.34 10.58
CA ILE A 488 -6.87 5.57 10.01
C ILE A 488 -7.71 6.44 9.09
N LEU A 489 -8.06 7.66 9.52
CA LEU A 489 -8.87 8.59 8.73
C LEU A 489 -8.19 8.99 7.41
N VAL A 490 -6.87 9.17 7.40
CA VAL A 490 -6.10 9.48 6.19
C VAL A 490 -5.93 8.24 5.30
N GLY A 491 -5.88 7.04 5.87
CA GLY A 491 -5.82 5.81 5.09
C GLY A 491 -7.04 5.53 4.22
N LEU A 492 -8.21 6.04 4.65
CA LEU A 492 -9.54 5.84 4.06
C LEU A 492 -9.99 6.95 3.09
N LEU A 493 -9.26 8.06 3.05
CA LEU A 493 -9.40 9.13 2.05
C LEU A 493 -8.42 8.86 0.90
#